data_AF-A0A418VB60-F1
#
_entry.id   AF-A0A418VB60-F1
#
_cell.length_a   1.000
_cell.length_b   1.000
_cell.length_c   1.000
_cell.angle_alpha   90.00
_cell.angle_beta   90.00
_cell.angle_gamma   90.00
#
_symmetry.space_group_name_H-M   'P 1'
#
loop_
_entity.id
_entity.type
_entity.pdbx_description
1 polymer ?
#
loop_
_entity_poly.entity_id
_entity_poly.type
_entity_poly.pdbx_seq_one_letter_code
_entity_poly.pdbx_strand_id
1 'polypeptide(L)'
;MANLSFEPAYPFEATLETDGRLHLSGLPDDEAVQGKVVQVLAQSQPFGEAWAAEYRSQALLSGAAPEVVATLEDVQAIPVPHWRRFQGEVQGNDVTISAGALSFDGEEWQPFPRVDDAREESRHPAFALPGETVGRFFALQWRQGRIDIEPDPPGELLELLESVVQALNGDGNAAWKERHAVLGGPVNVLPEAKRSTFEVRRLAPLFAPSNPPFARQYGFEFWPLVPLEYSADGKKWLKYPIEADETEADAAPEVAAPVQAEDDPMKALSALLSGESSDDEDGEDPFGMLSSLFEMHAAPVTVHADGRVEWAEGDIDAEHAEALRQSLRSTTGAGEAALWDERMAELAPEGWAGAPVAVRMQVMKQLLSAAPGMLDQSYAPTAVSLDGVNWVNLDPLFGLGDDEDEEENDLTGGTHG
;
A
#
# COMPACT_ATOMS: atom_id res chain seq x y z
N MET A 1 10.86 -41.07 5.67
CA MET A 1 11.49 -40.51 4.45
C MET A 1 10.41 -39.73 3.74
N ALA A 2 10.44 -38.40 3.84
CA ALA A 2 9.51 -37.55 3.09
C ALA A 2 9.94 -37.59 1.62
N ASN A 3 9.02 -37.92 0.71
CA ASN A 3 9.27 -37.79 -0.72
C ASN A 3 9.28 -36.30 -1.04
N LEU A 4 10.46 -35.74 -1.25
CA LEU A 4 10.60 -34.43 -1.89
C LEU A 4 10.14 -34.60 -3.35
N SER A 5 8.88 -34.27 -3.61
CA SER A 5 8.37 -34.12 -4.96
C SER A 5 8.94 -32.81 -5.50
N PHE A 6 9.92 -32.90 -6.40
CA PHE A 6 10.37 -31.73 -7.14
C PHE A 6 9.34 -31.46 -8.24
N GLU A 7 8.55 -30.41 -8.07
CA GLU A 7 7.66 -29.95 -9.12
C GLU A 7 8.51 -29.31 -10.23
N PRO A 8 8.37 -29.77 -11.48
CA PRO A 8 9.12 -29.21 -12.61
C PRO A 8 8.72 -27.76 -12.85
N ALA A 9 9.72 -26.91 -13.15
CA ALA A 9 9.50 -25.55 -13.63
C ALA A 9 9.29 -25.57 -15.14
N TYR A 10 8.24 -24.88 -15.61
CA TYR A 10 7.91 -24.76 -17.03
C TYR A 10 8.11 -23.30 -17.47
N PRO A 11 9.02 -23.02 -18.40
CA PRO A 11 9.13 -21.69 -18.98
C PRO A 11 7.90 -21.39 -19.84
N PHE A 12 7.48 -20.13 -19.83
CA PHE A 12 6.40 -19.65 -20.70
C PHE A 12 6.75 -18.33 -21.35
N GLU A 13 6.16 -18.12 -22.52
CA GLU A 13 6.07 -16.81 -23.15
C GLU A 13 4.60 -16.48 -23.39
N ALA A 14 4.22 -15.27 -22.99
CA ALA A 14 2.87 -14.77 -23.05
C ALA A 14 2.82 -13.45 -23.82
N THR A 15 1.95 -13.36 -24.82
CA THR A 15 1.68 -12.11 -25.54
C THR A 15 0.30 -11.60 -25.17
N LEU A 16 0.23 -10.36 -24.68
CA LEU A 16 -0.99 -9.70 -24.21
C LEU A 16 -1.30 -8.50 -25.10
N GLU A 17 -2.49 -8.51 -25.72
CA GLU A 17 -3.04 -7.40 -26.51
C GLU A 17 -3.59 -6.29 -25.61
N THR A 18 -3.77 -5.10 -26.17
CA THR A 18 -4.43 -3.97 -25.47
C THR A 18 -5.82 -4.30 -24.95
N ASP A 19 -6.59 -5.19 -25.59
CA ASP A 19 -7.96 -5.51 -25.15
C ASP A 19 -8.02 -6.66 -24.12
N GLY A 20 -6.86 -7.15 -23.67
CA GLY A 20 -6.76 -8.22 -22.70
C GLY A 20 -6.70 -9.62 -23.31
N ARG A 21 -6.72 -9.78 -24.64
CA ARG A 21 -6.49 -11.10 -25.26
C ARG A 21 -5.06 -11.58 -25.01
N LEU A 22 -4.96 -12.83 -24.58
CA LEU A 22 -3.70 -13.45 -24.16
C LEU A 22 -3.39 -14.66 -25.04
N HIS A 23 -2.16 -14.72 -25.56
CA HIS A 23 -1.63 -15.85 -26.31
C HIS A 23 -0.46 -16.45 -25.53
N LEU A 24 -0.57 -17.74 -25.17
CA LEU A 24 0.44 -18.47 -24.41
C LEU A 24 1.24 -19.41 -25.31
N SER A 25 2.53 -19.55 -25.01
CA SER A 25 3.43 -20.52 -25.66
C SER A 25 4.48 -21.04 -24.68
N GLY A 26 5.07 -22.20 -24.97
CA GLY A 26 6.12 -22.83 -24.14
C GLY A 26 5.59 -23.71 -23.00
N LEU A 27 4.34 -23.52 -22.57
CA LEU A 27 3.70 -24.34 -21.54
C LEU A 27 3.30 -25.75 -22.03
N PRO A 28 3.22 -26.74 -21.12
CA PRO A 28 2.62 -28.03 -21.45
C PRO A 28 1.14 -27.88 -21.84
N ASP A 29 0.62 -28.86 -22.57
CA ASP A 29 -0.81 -28.98 -22.90
C ASP A 29 -1.61 -29.49 -21.68
N ASP A 30 -1.55 -28.70 -20.61
CA ASP A 30 -2.22 -28.91 -19.33
C ASP A 30 -3.06 -27.66 -19.01
N GLU A 31 -4.37 -27.81 -19.04
CA GLU A 31 -5.32 -26.71 -18.81
C GLU A 31 -5.18 -26.08 -17.43
N ALA A 32 -4.77 -26.84 -16.40
CA ALA A 32 -4.60 -26.31 -15.05
C ALA A 32 -3.36 -25.41 -14.97
N VAL A 33 -2.25 -25.81 -15.60
CA VAL A 33 -1.03 -25.02 -15.66
C VAL A 33 -1.25 -23.75 -16.50
N GLN A 34 -1.87 -23.88 -17.67
CA GLN A 34 -2.19 -22.72 -18.52
C GLN A 34 -3.16 -21.76 -17.82
N GLY A 35 -4.23 -22.29 -17.22
CA GLY A 35 -5.23 -21.51 -16.49
C GLY A 35 -4.64 -20.67 -15.35
N LYS A 36 -3.66 -21.22 -14.62
CA LYS A 36 -2.90 -20.46 -13.59
C LYS A 36 -2.17 -19.25 -14.18
N VAL A 37 -1.42 -19.46 -15.27
CA VAL A 37 -0.68 -18.36 -15.92
C VAL A 37 -1.65 -17.30 -16.47
N VAL A 38 -2.76 -17.71 -17.09
CA VAL A 38 -3.82 -16.79 -17.55
C VAL A 38 -4.37 -15.98 -16.38
N GLN A 39 -4.71 -16.64 -15.26
CA GLN A 39 -5.26 -15.99 -14.08
C GLN A 39 -4.29 -14.97 -13.48
N VAL A 40 -3.02 -15.34 -13.29
CA VAL A 40 -2.00 -14.44 -12.73
C VAL A 40 -1.77 -13.24 -13.64
N LEU A 41 -1.69 -13.43 -14.95
CA LEU A 41 -1.52 -12.32 -15.89
C LEU A 41 -2.77 -11.42 -15.94
N ALA A 42 -3.98 -11.99 -15.92
CA ALA A 42 -5.22 -11.21 -15.91
C ALA A 42 -5.38 -10.38 -14.62
N GLN A 43 -4.85 -10.85 -13.50
CA GLN A 43 -4.89 -10.14 -12.21
C GLN A 43 -3.78 -9.10 -12.05
N SER A 44 -2.60 -9.35 -12.63
CA SER A 44 -1.41 -8.50 -12.43
C SER A 44 -1.18 -7.47 -13.54
N GLN A 45 -1.68 -7.70 -14.75
CA GLN A 45 -1.41 -6.84 -15.89
C GLN A 45 -2.65 -5.99 -16.23
N PRO A 46 -2.52 -4.66 -16.36
CA PRO A 46 -3.64 -3.83 -16.79
C PRO A 46 -4.00 -4.13 -18.25
N PHE A 47 -5.20 -3.78 -18.68
CA PHE A 47 -5.62 -3.81 -20.09
C PHE A 47 -6.56 -2.64 -20.38
N GLY A 48 -6.85 -2.42 -21.66
CA GLY A 48 -7.68 -1.33 -22.15
C GLY A 48 -7.15 0.03 -21.71
N GLU A 49 -8.04 0.84 -21.13
CA GLU A 49 -7.72 2.18 -20.63
C GLU A 49 -6.72 2.16 -19.47
N ALA A 50 -6.74 1.12 -18.63
CA ALA A 50 -5.77 0.98 -17.54
C ALA A 50 -4.35 0.79 -18.06
N TRP A 51 -4.18 0.00 -19.13
CA TRP A 51 -2.88 -0.17 -19.76
C TRP A 51 -2.42 1.13 -20.43
N ALA A 52 -3.34 1.84 -21.09
CA ALA A 52 -3.03 3.14 -21.68
C ALA A 52 -2.55 4.15 -20.62
N ALA A 53 -3.23 4.24 -19.48
CA ALA A 53 -2.85 5.13 -18.39
C ALA A 53 -1.49 4.75 -17.79
N GLU A 54 -1.26 3.45 -17.52
CA GLU A 54 0.00 2.98 -16.95
C GLU A 54 1.19 3.24 -17.88
N TYR A 55 1.08 2.87 -19.16
CA TYR A 55 2.15 3.09 -20.13
C TYR A 55 2.48 4.57 -20.28
N ARG A 56 1.46 5.43 -20.34
CA ARG A 56 1.66 6.88 -20.48
C ARG A 56 2.32 7.48 -19.24
N SER A 57 1.95 7.03 -18.05
CA SER A 57 2.66 7.40 -16.82
C SER A 57 4.14 7.01 -16.89
N GLN A 58 4.44 5.76 -17.26
CA GLN A 58 5.83 5.29 -17.38
C GLN A 58 6.61 6.06 -18.45
N ALA A 59 6.02 6.28 -19.63
CA ALA A 59 6.67 7.00 -20.71
C ALA A 59 6.97 8.46 -20.33
N LEU A 60 6.11 9.08 -19.54
CA LEU A 60 6.32 10.43 -19.03
C LEU A 60 7.46 10.46 -18.01
N LEU A 61 7.43 9.56 -17.03
CA LEU A 61 8.45 9.47 -15.97
C LEU A 61 9.82 9.02 -16.48
N SER A 62 9.88 8.27 -17.58
CA SER A 62 11.13 7.86 -18.22
C SER A 62 11.68 8.90 -19.20
N GLY A 63 10.99 10.03 -19.40
CA GLY A 63 11.32 11.01 -20.44
C GLY A 63 11.17 10.50 -21.89
N ALA A 64 10.44 9.40 -22.10
CA ALA A 64 10.15 8.86 -23.44
C ALA A 64 8.99 9.61 -24.14
N ALA A 65 8.16 10.32 -23.36
CA ALA A 65 7.11 11.19 -23.88
C ALA A 65 7.68 12.51 -24.43
N PRO A 66 6.93 13.24 -25.27
CA PRO A 66 7.31 14.60 -25.72
C PRO A 66 7.53 15.57 -24.55
N GLU A 67 8.38 16.58 -24.74
CA GLU A 67 8.79 17.53 -23.66
C GLU A 67 7.64 18.36 -23.06
N VAL A 68 6.50 18.48 -23.75
CA VAL A 68 5.38 19.31 -23.28
C VAL A 68 4.12 18.46 -23.20
N VAL A 69 3.82 17.97 -22.00
CA VAL A 69 2.57 17.28 -21.68
C VAL A 69 1.89 18.04 -20.55
N ALA A 70 0.81 18.76 -20.84
CA ALA A 70 0.12 19.54 -19.80
C ALA A 70 -1.39 19.33 -19.81
N THR A 71 -1.95 18.95 -20.94
CA THR A 71 -3.38 18.78 -21.15
C THR A 71 -3.74 17.32 -21.35
N LEU A 72 -5.04 17.01 -21.25
CA LEU A 72 -5.57 15.70 -21.58
C LEU A 72 -5.25 15.31 -23.04
N GLU A 73 -5.31 16.27 -23.96
CA GLU A 73 -5.01 16.03 -25.37
C GLU A 73 -3.54 15.62 -25.55
N ASP A 74 -2.60 16.29 -24.85
CA ASP A 74 -1.19 15.95 -24.91
C ASP A 74 -0.92 14.54 -24.38
N VAL A 75 -1.56 14.17 -23.25
CA VAL A 75 -1.44 12.82 -22.68
C VAL A 75 -2.00 11.78 -23.66
N GLN A 76 -3.16 12.05 -24.26
CA GLN A 76 -3.79 11.14 -25.21
C GLN A 76 -2.98 10.99 -26.52
N ALA A 77 -2.20 12.00 -26.90
CA ALA A 77 -1.31 11.96 -28.05
C ALA A 77 -0.10 11.03 -27.85
N ILE A 78 0.23 10.65 -26.61
CA ILE A 78 1.28 9.65 -26.35
C ILE A 78 0.78 8.28 -26.88
N PRO A 79 1.47 7.68 -27.86
CA PRO A 79 1.05 6.42 -28.47
C PRO A 79 1.24 5.27 -27.48
N VAL A 80 0.26 4.37 -27.42
CA VAL A 80 0.28 3.20 -26.53
C VAL A 80 0.60 1.94 -27.34
N PRO A 81 1.58 1.11 -26.93
CA PRO A 81 1.89 -0.14 -27.60
C PRO A 81 0.68 -1.08 -27.62
N HIS A 82 0.43 -1.71 -28.78
CA HIS A 82 -0.67 -2.65 -28.93
C HIS A 82 -0.38 -4.01 -28.28
N TRP A 83 0.89 -4.39 -28.24
CA TRP A 83 1.34 -5.69 -27.80
C TRP A 83 2.33 -5.58 -26.64
N ARG A 84 2.19 -6.49 -25.68
CA ARG A 84 3.16 -6.73 -24.62
C ARG A 84 3.53 -8.20 -24.63
N ARG A 85 4.79 -8.49 -24.38
CA ARG A 85 5.33 -9.84 -24.28
C ARG A 85 5.97 -10.02 -22.91
N PHE A 86 5.59 -11.09 -22.24
CA PHE A 86 6.12 -11.50 -20.95
C PHE A 86 6.79 -12.84 -21.09
N GLN A 87 7.93 -12.99 -20.43
CA GLN A 87 8.62 -14.27 -20.28
C GLN A 87 8.72 -14.58 -18.79
N GLY A 88 8.54 -15.85 -18.45
CA GLY A 88 8.47 -16.28 -17.06
C GLY A 88 8.53 -17.78 -16.91
N GLU A 89 8.32 -18.23 -15.68
CA GLU A 89 8.30 -19.64 -15.31
C GLU A 89 7.11 -19.92 -14.40
N VAL A 90 6.52 -21.11 -14.54
CA VAL A 90 5.54 -21.65 -13.59
C VAL A 90 6.12 -22.87 -12.90
N GLN A 91 6.12 -22.87 -11.57
CA GLN A 91 6.56 -23.99 -10.74
C GLN A 91 5.52 -24.24 -9.65
N GLY A 92 4.82 -25.36 -9.76
CA GLY A 92 3.74 -25.69 -8.83
C GLY A 92 2.56 -24.72 -8.91
N ASN A 93 2.40 -23.90 -7.86
CA ASN A 93 1.40 -22.85 -7.79
C ASN A 93 1.97 -21.45 -8.05
N ASP A 94 3.29 -21.33 -8.17
CA ASP A 94 3.96 -20.05 -8.32
C ASP A 94 4.18 -19.74 -9.81
N VAL A 95 3.88 -18.51 -10.18
CA VAL A 95 4.11 -17.96 -11.53
C VAL A 95 5.00 -16.74 -11.37
N THR A 96 6.19 -16.78 -11.95
CA THR A 96 7.18 -15.69 -11.89
C THR A 96 7.37 -15.11 -13.27
N ILE A 97 7.25 -13.78 -13.40
CA ILE A 97 7.55 -13.05 -14.63
C ILE A 97 8.96 -12.48 -14.50
N SER A 98 9.85 -12.82 -15.42
CA SER A 98 11.28 -12.46 -15.36
C SER A 98 11.67 -11.38 -16.37
N ALA A 99 10.95 -11.25 -17.47
CA ALA A 99 11.23 -10.24 -18.48
C ALA A 99 9.95 -9.76 -19.20
N GLY A 100 10.02 -8.52 -19.70
CA GLY A 100 8.95 -7.87 -20.43
C GLY A 100 9.47 -7.08 -21.62
N ALA A 101 8.70 -7.08 -22.71
CA ALA A 101 8.90 -6.21 -23.86
C ALA A 101 7.57 -5.70 -24.40
N LEU A 102 7.61 -4.62 -25.16
CA LEU A 102 6.44 -4.01 -25.79
C LEU A 102 6.68 -3.72 -27.27
N SER A 103 5.60 -3.72 -28.04
CA SER A 103 5.64 -3.55 -29.49
C SER A 103 4.40 -2.79 -29.98
N PHE A 104 4.63 -1.86 -30.91
CA PHE A 104 3.57 -1.09 -31.56
C PHE A 104 2.97 -1.80 -32.78
N ASP A 105 3.78 -2.61 -33.48
CA ASP A 105 3.44 -3.28 -34.73
C ASP A 105 3.35 -4.81 -34.60
N GLY A 106 3.83 -5.38 -33.49
CA GLY A 106 3.95 -6.82 -33.26
C GLY A 106 5.23 -7.43 -33.83
N GLU A 107 6.08 -6.65 -34.50
CA GLU A 107 7.31 -7.10 -35.15
C GLU A 107 8.55 -6.61 -34.38
N GLU A 108 8.61 -5.32 -34.06
CA GLU A 108 9.72 -4.73 -33.32
C GLU A 108 9.41 -4.69 -31.83
N TRP A 109 10.27 -5.35 -31.04
CA TRP A 109 10.11 -5.48 -29.59
C TRP A 109 11.20 -4.67 -28.87
N GLN A 110 10.76 -3.78 -27.99
CA GLN A 110 11.63 -2.96 -27.15
C GLN A 110 11.36 -3.23 -25.66
N PRO A 111 12.34 -3.05 -24.77
CA PRO A 111 12.11 -3.18 -23.34
C PRO A 111 11.10 -2.14 -22.85
N PHE A 112 10.51 -2.38 -21.68
CA PHE A 112 9.70 -1.37 -21.00
C PHE A 112 10.55 -0.12 -20.69
N PRO A 113 9.99 1.10 -20.82
CA PRO A 113 10.65 2.31 -20.36
C PRO A 113 11.07 2.17 -18.90
N ARG A 114 12.31 2.53 -18.58
CA ARG A 114 12.82 2.51 -17.22
C ARG A 114 12.57 3.85 -16.57
N VAL A 115 12.00 3.84 -15.37
CA VAL A 115 11.84 5.02 -14.54
C VAL A 115 13.04 5.09 -13.61
N ASP A 116 13.95 6.01 -13.87
CA ASP A 116 15.19 6.14 -13.10
C ASP A 116 15.01 6.96 -11.81
N ASP A 117 14.04 7.90 -11.77
CA ASP A 117 13.71 8.69 -10.58
C ASP A 117 12.19 8.97 -10.48
N ALA A 118 11.53 8.40 -9.48
CA ALA A 118 10.10 8.64 -9.24
C ALA A 118 9.78 10.05 -8.72
N ARG A 119 10.79 10.81 -8.25
CA ARG A 119 10.58 12.16 -7.71
C ARG A 119 10.10 13.17 -8.75
N GLU A 120 10.35 12.92 -10.04
CA GLU A 120 9.88 13.79 -11.13
C GLU A 120 8.34 13.83 -11.25
N GLU A 121 7.64 12.81 -10.75
CA GLU A 121 6.18 12.76 -10.76
C GLU A 121 5.57 14.00 -10.09
N SER A 122 6.07 14.35 -8.90
CA SER A 122 5.57 15.46 -8.08
C SER A 122 5.68 16.83 -8.77
N ARG A 123 6.47 16.92 -9.85
CA ARG A 123 6.72 18.18 -10.57
C ARG A 123 5.91 18.30 -11.85
N HIS A 124 5.30 17.21 -12.33
CA HIS A 124 4.69 17.20 -13.64
C HIS A 124 3.17 17.43 -13.57
N PRO A 125 2.65 18.57 -14.06
CA PRO A 125 1.26 18.99 -13.84
C PRO A 125 0.22 18.04 -14.46
N ALA A 126 0.60 17.24 -15.47
CA ALA A 126 -0.32 16.28 -16.07
C ALA A 126 -0.80 15.17 -15.11
N PHE A 127 -0.05 14.85 -14.04
CA PHE A 127 -0.51 13.88 -13.03
C PHE A 127 -1.67 14.40 -12.18
N ALA A 128 -1.92 15.72 -12.19
CA ALA A 128 -3.08 16.32 -11.53
C ALA A 128 -4.35 16.26 -12.39
N LEU A 129 -4.30 15.73 -13.62
CA LEU A 129 -5.48 15.60 -14.48
C LEU A 129 -6.37 14.47 -13.96
N PRO A 130 -7.59 14.76 -13.45
CA PRO A 130 -8.47 13.73 -12.93
C PRO A 130 -9.16 12.97 -14.08
N GLY A 131 -9.61 11.75 -13.80
CA GLY A 131 -10.60 11.08 -14.62
C GLY A 131 -11.98 11.74 -14.52
N GLU A 132 -12.88 11.43 -15.46
CA GLU A 132 -14.25 11.95 -15.46
C GLU A 132 -15.03 11.46 -14.23
N THR A 133 -15.61 12.38 -13.45
CA THR A 133 -16.46 12.02 -12.30
C THR A 133 -17.75 11.34 -12.76
N VAL A 134 -17.95 10.11 -12.31
CA VAL A 134 -19.17 9.32 -12.56
C VAL A 134 -20.26 9.70 -11.56
N GLY A 135 -19.89 9.87 -10.30
CA GLY A 135 -20.84 10.23 -9.25
C GLY A 135 -20.23 10.22 -7.86
N ARG A 136 -21.03 10.64 -6.88
CA ARG A 136 -20.72 10.54 -5.46
C ARG A 136 -21.74 9.63 -4.78
N PHE A 137 -21.24 8.68 -4.00
CA PHE A 137 -22.04 7.63 -3.40
C PHE A 137 -21.79 7.59 -1.89
N PHE A 138 -22.84 7.75 -1.12
CA PHE A 138 -22.84 7.48 0.31
C PHE A 138 -23.01 5.98 0.51
N ALA A 139 -22.09 5.37 1.25
CA ALA A 139 -22.13 3.95 1.59
C ALA A 139 -22.25 3.78 3.12
N LEU A 140 -23.20 2.97 3.55
CA LEU A 140 -23.41 2.54 4.92
C LEU A 140 -23.22 1.03 4.99
N GLN A 141 -22.22 0.58 5.75
CA GLN A 141 -22.00 -0.83 5.99
C GLN A 141 -22.27 -1.18 7.45
N TRP A 142 -23.13 -2.18 7.63
CA TRP A 142 -23.42 -2.80 8.92
C TRP A 142 -22.45 -3.95 9.18
N ARG A 143 -22.11 -4.18 10.44
CA ARG A 143 -21.19 -5.26 10.85
C ARG A 143 -21.67 -6.65 10.45
N GLN A 144 -22.98 -6.85 10.24
CA GLN A 144 -23.55 -8.10 9.73
C GLN A 144 -23.29 -8.32 8.23
N GLY A 145 -22.60 -7.39 7.55
CA GLY A 145 -22.25 -7.48 6.13
C GLY A 145 -23.25 -6.81 5.18
N ARG A 146 -24.35 -6.24 5.69
CA ARG A 146 -25.29 -5.47 4.86
C ARG A 146 -24.65 -4.14 4.45
N ILE A 147 -24.71 -3.81 3.17
CA ILE A 147 -24.26 -2.55 2.62
C ILE A 147 -25.47 -1.85 1.98
N ASP A 148 -25.66 -0.58 2.31
CA ASP A 148 -26.65 0.31 1.71
C ASP A 148 -25.90 1.44 0.99
N ILE A 149 -26.17 1.67 -0.30
CA ILE A 149 -25.48 2.69 -1.12
C ILE A 149 -26.50 3.64 -1.72
N GLU A 150 -26.26 4.95 -1.57
CA GLU A 150 -27.13 6.00 -2.08
C GLU A 150 -26.33 7.10 -2.84
N PRO A 151 -26.80 7.57 -4.00
CA PRO A 151 -27.92 7.05 -4.79
C PRO A 151 -27.61 5.65 -5.36
N ASP A 152 -28.63 4.96 -5.88
CA ASP A 152 -28.46 3.66 -6.53
C ASP A 152 -27.39 3.75 -7.65
N PRO A 153 -26.26 3.01 -7.54
CA PRO A 153 -25.23 3.03 -8.56
C PRO A 153 -25.72 2.43 -9.90
N PRO A 154 -25.32 2.98 -11.05
CA PRO A 154 -25.72 2.46 -12.34
C PRO A 154 -25.02 1.13 -12.69
N GLY A 155 -25.80 0.16 -13.18
CA GLY A 155 -25.28 -1.07 -13.79
C GLY A 155 -24.42 -1.91 -12.84
N GLU A 156 -23.25 -2.34 -13.31
CA GLU A 156 -22.29 -3.17 -12.57
C GLU A 156 -21.54 -2.38 -11.46
N LEU A 157 -21.70 -1.05 -11.38
CA LEU A 157 -20.99 -0.24 -10.40
C LEU A 157 -21.39 -0.55 -8.96
N LEU A 158 -22.62 -1.06 -8.73
CA LEU A 158 -23.09 -1.43 -7.40
C LEU A 158 -22.20 -2.53 -6.78
N GLU A 159 -21.98 -3.63 -7.50
CA GLU A 159 -21.17 -4.76 -7.02
C GLU A 159 -19.71 -4.34 -6.76
N LEU A 160 -19.17 -3.46 -7.62
CA LEU A 160 -17.82 -2.91 -7.45
C LEU A 160 -17.74 -2.02 -6.21
N LEU A 161 -18.70 -1.12 -6.01
CA LEU A 161 -18.73 -0.27 -4.82
C LEU A 161 -18.90 -1.08 -3.54
N GLU A 162 -19.76 -2.11 -3.53
CA GLU A 162 -19.90 -3.01 -2.38
C GLU A 162 -18.57 -3.70 -2.04
N SER A 163 -17.85 -4.19 -3.05
CA SER A 163 -16.51 -4.78 -2.87
C SER A 163 -15.50 -3.77 -2.32
N VAL A 164 -15.49 -2.54 -2.84
CA VAL A 164 -14.59 -1.46 -2.37
C VAL A 164 -14.94 -1.04 -0.94
N VAL A 165 -16.23 -0.94 -0.60
CA VAL A 165 -16.71 -0.64 0.75
C VAL A 165 -16.25 -1.72 1.74
N GLN A 166 -16.39 -3.00 1.37
CA GLN A 166 -15.88 -4.12 2.18
C GLN A 166 -14.36 -4.07 2.35
N ALA A 167 -13.61 -3.76 1.28
CA ALA A 167 -12.16 -3.64 1.36
C ALA A 167 -11.72 -2.51 2.30
N LEU A 168 -12.42 -1.36 2.26
CA LEU A 168 -12.16 -0.21 3.14
C LEU A 168 -12.46 -0.52 4.61
N ASN A 169 -13.62 -1.12 4.88
CA ASN A 169 -14.14 -1.28 6.24
C ASN A 169 -13.80 -2.62 6.90
N GLY A 170 -13.41 -3.63 6.11
CA GLY A 170 -13.14 -5.00 6.51
C GLY A 170 -14.32 -5.94 6.25
N ASP A 171 -14.02 -7.21 5.96
CA ASP A 171 -14.99 -8.31 5.91
C ASP A 171 -14.88 -9.21 7.14
N GLY A 172 -15.99 -9.37 7.87
CA GLY A 172 -16.04 -10.10 9.14
C GLY A 172 -15.43 -9.37 10.33
N ASN A 173 -15.69 -9.87 11.55
CA ASN A 173 -15.35 -9.15 12.80
C ASN A 173 -13.85 -8.86 12.99
N ALA A 174 -12.96 -9.74 12.51
CA ALA A 174 -11.52 -9.56 12.68
C ALA A 174 -11.01 -8.37 11.87
N ALA A 175 -11.22 -8.39 10.55
CA ALA A 175 -10.87 -7.27 9.66
C ALA A 175 -11.63 -5.99 10.03
N TRP A 176 -12.89 -6.11 10.50
CA TRP A 176 -13.67 -4.97 10.95
C TRP A 176 -13.03 -4.22 12.11
N LYS A 177 -12.55 -4.97 13.11
CA LYS A 177 -11.85 -4.44 14.29
C LYS A 177 -10.50 -3.84 13.89
N GLU A 178 -9.74 -4.56 13.09
CA GLU A 178 -8.44 -4.11 12.57
C GLU A 178 -8.58 -2.78 11.82
N ARG A 179 -9.47 -2.71 10.83
CA ARG A 179 -9.75 -1.48 10.07
C ARG A 179 -10.25 -0.35 10.96
N HIS A 180 -11.03 -0.64 12.00
CA HIS A 180 -11.46 0.39 12.95
C HIS A 180 -10.27 1.02 13.68
N ALA A 181 -9.33 0.19 14.15
CA ALA A 181 -8.14 0.67 14.84
C ALA A 181 -7.20 1.45 13.89
N VAL A 182 -6.99 0.98 12.66
CA VAL A 182 -6.16 1.67 11.64
C VAL A 182 -6.67 3.07 11.34
N LEU A 183 -8.00 3.26 11.32
CA LEU A 183 -8.62 4.57 11.09
C LEU A 183 -8.61 5.47 12.35
N GLY A 184 -7.95 5.07 13.44
CA GLY A 184 -7.87 5.83 14.70
C GLY A 184 -9.09 5.67 15.61
N GLY A 185 -9.87 4.59 15.41
CA GLY A 185 -10.99 4.25 16.28
C GLY A 185 -10.56 3.69 17.64
N PRO A 186 -11.34 3.87 18.72
CA PRO A 186 -11.02 3.32 20.03
C PRO A 186 -10.90 1.78 20.01
N VAL A 187 -9.76 1.24 20.46
CA VAL A 187 -9.43 -0.20 20.39
C VAL A 187 -10.41 -1.13 21.14
N ASN A 188 -11.12 -0.59 22.13
CA ASN A 188 -12.12 -1.28 22.95
C ASN A 188 -13.54 -1.17 22.38
N VAL A 189 -13.72 -0.48 21.25
CA VAL A 189 -15.00 -0.35 20.56
C VAL A 189 -14.97 -1.19 19.30
N LEU A 190 -16.01 -2.02 19.11
CA LEU A 190 -16.29 -2.67 17.84
C LEU A 190 -17.51 -1.99 17.22
N PRO A 191 -17.35 -1.17 16.15
CA PRO A 191 -18.48 -0.45 15.57
C PRO A 191 -19.55 -1.41 15.05
N GLU A 192 -20.80 -1.06 15.30
CA GLU A 192 -21.95 -1.76 14.71
C GLU A 192 -22.15 -1.35 13.24
N ALA A 193 -21.79 -0.13 12.87
CA ALA A 193 -21.84 0.36 11.50
C ALA A 193 -20.71 1.34 11.18
N LYS A 194 -20.34 1.43 9.91
CA LYS A 194 -19.41 2.41 9.33
C LYS A 194 -20.06 3.08 8.13
N ARG A 195 -19.82 4.37 7.93
CA ARG A 195 -20.30 5.09 6.74
C ARG A 195 -19.19 5.92 6.12
N SER A 196 -19.20 6.00 4.80
CA SER A 196 -18.22 6.71 4.00
C SER A 196 -18.90 7.30 2.76
N THR A 197 -18.36 8.38 2.22
CA THR A 197 -18.75 8.87 0.90
C THR A 197 -17.63 8.58 -0.06
N PHE A 198 -17.95 8.06 -1.24
CA PHE A 198 -16.98 7.84 -2.31
C PHE A 198 -17.26 8.79 -3.45
N GLU A 199 -16.22 9.43 -3.97
CA GLU A 199 -16.23 9.95 -5.33
C GLU A 199 -15.71 8.86 -6.27
N VAL A 200 -16.53 8.50 -7.26
CA VAL A 200 -16.15 7.54 -8.29
C VAL A 200 -15.84 8.29 -9.57
N ARG A 201 -14.68 8.01 -10.15
CA ARG A 201 -14.22 8.57 -11.42
C ARG A 201 -13.95 7.45 -12.40
N ARG A 202 -13.98 7.75 -13.70
CA ARG A 202 -13.25 6.96 -14.71
C ARG A 202 -11.76 6.99 -14.39
N LEU A 203 -10.98 6.06 -14.95
CA LEU A 203 -9.53 6.11 -14.81
C LEU A 203 -8.99 7.47 -15.23
N ALA A 204 -8.09 8.03 -14.41
CA ALA A 204 -7.31 9.18 -14.79
C ALA A 204 -6.46 8.83 -16.04
N PRO A 205 -6.16 9.82 -16.89
CA PRO A 205 -5.35 9.59 -18.09
C PRO A 205 -3.90 9.16 -17.75
N LEU A 206 -3.45 9.43 -16.52
CA LEU A 206 -2.19 9.00 -15.93
C LEU A 206 -2.46 8.47 -14.51
N PHE A 207 -1.74 7.44 -14.10
CA PHE A 207 -1.66 7.06 -12.70
C PHE A 207 -0.66 7.96 -11.97
N ALA A 208 -1.13 8.63 -10.91
CA ALA A 208 -0.31 9.41 -9.99
C ALA A 208 0.07 8.56 -8.75
N PRO A 209 1.27 7.96 -8.69
CA PRO A 209 1.76 7.26 -7.51
C PRO A 209 1.73 8.06 -6.20
N SER A 210 1.89 9.39 -6.28
CA SER A 210 1.91 10.30 -5.12
C SER A 210 0.56 10.52 -4.45
N ASN A 211 -0.54 10.38 -5.20
CA ASN A 211 -1.89 10.45 -4.68
C ASN A 211 -2.74 9.35 -5.33
N PRO A 212 -2.59 8.09 -4.91
CA PRO A 212 -3.32 6.99 -5.51
C PRO A 212 -4.78 6.97 -4.98
N PRO A 213 -5.76 6.61 -5.82
CA PRO A 213 -7.09 6.30 -5.32
C PRO A 213 -7.02 5.11 -4.36
N PHE A 214 -8.01 4.99 -3.47
CA PHE A 214 -8.11 3.85 -2.56
C PHE A 214 -8.19 2.51 -3.32
N ALA A 215 -8.92 2.49 -4.43
CA ALA A 215 -9.00 1.33 -5.31
C ALA A 215 -9.12 1.73 -6.79
N ARG A 216 -8.63 0.86 -7.67
CA ARG A 216 -8.87 0.90 -9.12
C ARG A 216 -9.47 -0.43 -9.56
N GLN A 217 -10.66 -0.41 -10.16
CA GLN A 217 -11.32 -1.63 -10.65
C GLN A 217 -12.09 -1.33 -11.94
N TYR A 218 -11.95 -2.19 -12.95
CA TYR A 218 -12.73 -2.18 -14.19
C TYR A 218 -12.89 -0.81 -14.87
N GLY A 219 -11.82 0.00 -14.90
CA GLY A 219 -11.87 1.33 -15.53
C GLY A 219 -12.41 2.45 -14.64
N PHE A 220 -12.53 2.21 -13.33
CA PHE A 220 -12.94 3.20 -12.34
C PHE A 220 -11.91 3.39 -11.24
N GLU A 221 -11.87 4.59 -10.70
CA GLU A 221 -11.13 4.98 -9.50
C GLU A 221 -12.11 5.31 -8.38
N PHE A 222 -11.80 4.85 -7.17
CA PHE A 222 -12.64 5.02 -5.99
C PHE A 222 -11.90 5.84 -4.96
N TRP A 223 -12.45 7.02 -4.65
CA TRP A 223 -11.85 8.02 -3.78
C TRP A 223 -12.73 8.19 -2.53
N PRO A 224 -12.37 7.60 -1.38
CA PRO A 224 -13.10 7.85 -0.14
C PRO A 224 -12.90 9.31 0.26
N LEU A 225 -14.01 10.02 0.45
CA LEU A 225 -14.03 11.39 0.94
C LEU A 225 -14.07 11.37 2.47
N VAL A 226 -13.29 12.26 3.07
CA VAL A 226 -13.27 12.50 4.51
C VAL A 226 -14.35 13.52 4.91
N PRO A 227 -14.90 13.43 6.14
CA PRO A 227 -14.54 12.46 7.18
C PRO A 227 -15.20 11.09 6.96
N LEU A 228 -14.49 10.04 7.36
CA LEU A 228 -15.08 8.71 7.56
C LEU A 228 -15.75 8.66 8.94
N GLU A 229 -16.84 7.91 9.07
CA GLU A 229 -17.61 7.86 10.31
C GLU A 229 -17.98 6.43 10.71
N TYR A 230 -18.17 6.23 12.02
CA TYR A 230 -18.59 4.96 12.59
C TYR A 230 -19.65 5.16 13.68
N SER A 231 -20.36 4.09 14.00
CA SER A 231 -21.33 4.06 15.08
C SER A 231 -21.18 2.78 15.90
N ALA A 232 -21.01 2.92 17.22
CA ALA A 232 -20.95 1.78 18.14
C ALA A 232 -22.34 1.15 18.39
N ASP A 233 -23.41 1.92 18.20
CA ASP A 233 -24.79 1.53 18.54
C ASP A 233 -25.77 1.62 17.36
N GLY A 234 -25.27 1.98 16.16
CA GLY A 234 -26.06 2.23 14.96
C GLY A 234 -26.88 3.52 15.00
N LYS A 235 -26.68 4.40 15.99
CA LYS A 235 -27.47 5.62 16.21
C LYS A 235 -26.60 6.87 16.30
N LYS A 236 -25.57 6.84 17.15
CA LYS A 236 -24.64 7.95 17.30
C LYS A 236 -23.46 7.74 16.36
N TRP A 237 -23.20 8.75 15.53
CA TRP A 237 -22.10 8.76 14.57
C TRP A 237 -20.93 9.55 15.13
N LEU A 238 -19.75 8.95 15.07
CA LEU A 238 -18.47 9.51 15.47
C LEU A 238 -17.57 9.56 14.24
N LYS A 239 -16.82 10.65 14.08
CA LYS A 239 -15.83 10.80 13.02
C LYS A 239 -14.55 10.08 13.44
N TYR A 240 -13.88 9.46 12.48
CA TYR A 240 -12.51 9.04 12.65
C TYR A 240 -11.58 10.27 12.68
N PRO A 241 -10.52 10.27 13.50
CA PRO A 241 -9.54 11.37 13.59
C PRO A 241 -8.53 11.31 12.44
N ILE A 242 -8.99 11.02 11.22
CA ILE A 242 -8.14 11.05 10.05
C ILE A 242 -8.10 12.51 9.64
N GLU A 243 -6.93 13.14 9.83
CA GLU A 243 -6.70 14.48 9.32
C GLU A 243 -6.90 14.43 7.80
N ALA A 244 -7.85 15.24 7.32
CA ALA A 244 -7.87 15.55 5.90
C ALA A 244 -6.55 16.27 5.65
N ASP A 245 -5.71 15.73 4.77
CA ASP A 245 -4.51 16.44 4.33
C ASP A 245 -4.96 17.85 3.93
N GLU A 246 -4.58 18.88 4.71
CA GLU A 246 -5.23 20.20 4.68
C GLU A 246 -4.96 20.96 3.37
N THR A 247 -4.27 20.34 2.42
CA THR A 247 -3.83 20.89 1.14
C THR A 247 -4.91 20.95 0.05
N GLU A 248 -6.07 20.29 0.18
CA GLU A 248 -7.11 20.25 -0.87
C GLU A 248 -8.41 21.02 -0.58
N ALA A 249 -8.53 21.73 0.54
CA ALA A 249 -9.81 22.32 0.97
C ALA A 249 -10.34 23.51 0.11
N ASP A 250 -9.57 24.02 -0.87
CA ASP A 250 -9.89 25.29 -1.55
C ASP A 250 -10.44 25.16 -2.99
N ALA A 251 -10.80 23.96 -3.46
CA ALA A 251 -11.23 23.74 -4.85
C ALA A 251 -12.63 23.10 -5.05
N ALA A 252 -13.50 23.07 -4.04
CA ALA A 252 -14.88 22.61 -4.22
C ALA A 252 -15.81 23.77 -4.65
N PRO A 253 -16.54 23.68 -5.79
CA PRO A 253 -17.56 24.67 -6.13
C PRO A 253 -18.73 24.61 -5.15
N GLU A 254 -19.06 25.76 -4.60
CA GLU A 254 -20.14 26.02 -3.64
C GLU A 254 -21.49 25.47 -4.15
N VAL A 255 -21.96 24.37 -3.55
CA VAL A 255 -23.31 23.85 -3.79
C VAL A 255 -24.29 24.65 -2.93
N ALA A 256 -25.19 25.37 -3.59
CA ALA A 256 -26.20 26.23 -2.97
C ALA A 256 -27.07 25.46 -1.94
N ALA A 257 -27.06 25.92 -0.69
CA ALA A 257 -27.91 25.42 0.39
C ALA A 257 -29.32 26.06 0.38
N PRO A 258 -30.35 25.35 0.87
CA PRO A 258 -31.56 26.00 1.36
C PRO A 258 -31.65 25.99 2.90
N VAL A 259 -31.75 27.22 3.42
CA VAL A 259 -32.59 27.74 4.52
C VAL A 259 -32.68 26.99 5.86
N GLN A 260 -32.36 27.80 6.89
CA GLN A 260 -32.42 27.62 8.34
C GLN A 260 -33.74 27.08 8.92
N ALA A 261 -33.60 26.34 10.03
CA ALA A 261 -34.52 26.39 11.16
C ALA A 261 -33.72 26.22 12.47
N GLU A 262 -33.98 27.13 13.39
CA GLU A 262 -33.38 27.29 14.71
C GLU A 262 -33.84 26.18 15.67
N ASP A 263 -32.93 25.61 16.46
CA ASP A 263 -33.21 25.21 17.85
C ASP A 263 -31.91 24.99 18.64
N ASP A 264 -31.97 25.43 19.90
CA ASP A 264 -30.90 25.86 20.79
C ASP A 264 -30.00 24.72 21.37
N PRO A 265 -28.71 24.64 21.01
CA PRO A 265 -27.80 23.55 21.42
C PRO A 265 -27.24 23.70 22.85
N MET A 266 -27.51 24.79 23.57
CA MET A 266 -26.91 25.05 24.88
C MET A 266 -27.65 24.43 26.08
N LYS A 267 -28.81 23.80 25.86
CA LYS A 267 -29.64 23.25 26.95
C LYS A 267 -29.33 21.80 27.32
N ALA A 268 -28.62 21.06 26.45
CA ALA A 268 -28.21 19.67 26.71
C ALA A 268 -26.88 19.57 27.48
N LEU A 269 -26.00 20.58 27.37
CA LEU A 269 -24.68 20.59 28.00
C LEU A 269 -24.74 20.76 29.54
N SER A 270 -25.77 21.45 30.04
CA SER A 270 -25.95 21.71 31.47
C SER A 270 -26.38 20.47 32.28
N ALA A 271 -26.83 19.39 31.63
CA ALA A 271 -27.29 18.18 32.30
C ALA A 271 -26.19 17.11 32.47
N LEU A 272 -25.02 17.30 31.82
CA LEU A 272 -23.92 16.32 31.84
C LEU A 272 -22.77 16.70 32.79
N LEU A 273 -22.75 17.93 33.30
CA LEU A 273 -21.73 18.47 34.22
C LEU A 273 -22.10 18.24 35.70
N SER A 274 -22.78 17.15 36.04
CA SER A 274 -23.20 16.88 37.42
C SER A 274 -23.01 15.41 37.79
N GLY A 275 -21.89 15.14 38.46
CA GLY A 275 -21.61 13.95 39.26
C GLY A 275 -20.85 12.83 38.53
N GLU A 276 -19.88 12.15 39.11
CA GLU A 276 -19.16 12.21 40.40
C GLU A 276 -18.21 11.00 40.37
N SER A 277 -16.93 11.18 40.74
CA SER A 277 -15.92 10.16 41.13
C SER A 277 -15.55 9.07 40.09
N SER A 278 -14.33 8.57 40.00
CA SER A 278 -13.33 8.31 41.04
C SER A 278 -11.90 8.37 40.48
N ASP A 279 -11.00 8.84 41.33
CA ASP A 279 -9.56 8.59 41.28
C ASP A 279 -9.29 7.08 41.23
N ASP A 280 -8.44 6.64 40.30
CA ASP A 280 -7.54 5.51 40.47
C ASP A 280 -6.29 5.76 39.62
N GLU A 281 -5.21 6.10 40.33
CA GLU A 281 -3.83 6.12 39.83
C GLU A 281 -3.36 4.68 39.62
N ASP A 282 -3.20 4.26 38.38
CA ASP A 282 -2.20 3.27 37.94
C ASP A 282 -2.06 3.42 36.42
N GLY A 283 -1.16 4.32 36.01
CA GLY A 283 -0.86 4.61 34.61
C GLY A 283 -0.05 3.49 33.97
N GLU A 284 -0.74 2.45 33.50
CA GLU A 284 -0.22 1.59 32.44
C GLU A 284 -0.35 2.34 31.11
N ASP A 285 0.79 2.61 30.47
CA ASP A 285 0.86 3.29 29.18
C ASP A 285 0.08 2.50 28.10
N PRO A 286 -1.05 3.02 27.60
CA PRO A 286 -1.89 2.34 26.63
C PRO A 286 -1.22 2.20 25.25
N PHE A 287 -0.14 2.94 24.98
CA PHE A 287 0.67 2.77 23.76
C PHE A 287 1.56 1.52 23.81
N GLY A 288 1.93 1.04 25.01
CA GLY A 288 2.68 -0.20 25.17
C GLY A 288 1.93 -1.45 24.68
N MET A 289 0.59 -1.44 24.68
CA MET A 289 -0.23 -2.55 24.16
C MET A 289 -0.32 -2.56 22.62
N LEU A 290 -0.19 -1.41 21.96
CA LEU A 290 -0.26 -1.31 20.50
C LEU A 290 1.07 -1.72 19.85
N SER A 291 2.19 -1.32 20.45
CA SER A 291 3.51 -1.87 20.09
C SER A 291 3.53 -3.39 20.24
N SER A 292 2.91 -3.95 21.29
CA SER A 292 2.80 -5.40 21.49
C SER A 292 1.98 -6.13 20.42
N LEU A 293 1.04 -5.46 19.74
CA LEU A 293 0.16 -6.06 18.72
C LEU A 293 0.79 -6.10 17.32
N PHE A 294 1.58 -5.09 16.96
CA PHE A 294 2.43 -5.12 15.75
C PHE A 294 3.70 -5.96 15.97
N GLU A 295 4.28 -5.95 17.18
CA GLU A 295 5.33 -6.90 17.58
C GLU A 295 4.84 -8.36 17.55
N MET A 296 3.54 -8.60 17.70
CA MET A 296 2.97 -9.96 17.69
C MET A 296 3.08 -10.67 16.32
N HIS A 297 3.30 -9.91 15.24
CA HIS A 297 3.31 -10.43 13.88
C HIS A 297 4.60 -10.15 13.09
N ALA A 298 5.57 -9.44 13.68
CA ALA A 298 6.89 -9.26 13.10
C ALA A 298 7.92 -10.12 13.86
N ALA A 299 8.79 -10.80 13.12
CA ALA A 299 9.94 -11.50 13.68
C ALA A 299 11.20 -10.67 13.47
N PRO A 300 11.94 -10.29 14.53
CA PRO A 300 13.23 -9.66 14.35
C PRO A 300 14.23 -10.68 13.82
N VAL A 301 14.83 -10.38 12.67
CA VAL A 301 15.85 -11.23 12.04
C VAL A 301 17.14 -10.42 11.91
N THR A 302 18.26 -11.05 12.24
CA THR A 302 19.61 -10.49 12.07
C THR A 302 20.30 -11.18 10.90
N VAL A 303 20.76 -10.41 9.93
CA VAL A 303 21.52 -10.87 8.78
C VAL A 303 22.95 -10.35 8.88
N HIS A 304 23.93 -11.23 8.80
CA HIS A 304 25.36 -10.90 8.88
C HIS A 304 25.98 -10.91 7.48
N ALA A 305 26.99 -10.05 7.27
CA ALA A 305 27.71 -9.95 6.00
C ALA A 305 28.32 -11.29 5.55
N ASP A 306 28.66 -12.18 6.49
CA ASP A 306 29.21 -13.51 6.23
C ASP A 306 28.17 -14.55 5.78
N GLY A 307 26.89 -14.17 5.66
CA GLY A 307 25.81 -15.05 5.23
C GLY A 307 25.05 -15.73 6.39
N ARG A 308 25.41 -15.49 7.65
CA ARG A 308 24.62 -15.96 8.79
C ARG A 308 23.31 -15.19 8.89
N VAL A 309 22.23 -15.92 9.19
CA VAL A 309 20.90 -15.36 9.44
C VAL A 309 20.38 -15.97 10.74
N GLU A 310 20.07 -15.12 11.70
CA GLU A 310 19.78 -15.47 13.10
C GLU A 310 18.46 -14.80 13.54
N TRP A 311 17.64 -15.52 14.31
CA TRP A 311 16.41 -15.04 14.93
C TRP A 311 16.18 -15.81 16.24
N ALA A 312 15.27 -15.35 17.10
CA ALA A 312 15.02 -16.03 18.37
C ALA A 312 14.34 -17.40 18.16
N GLU A 313 14.66 -18.37 19.02
CA GLU A 313 14.07 -19.70 18.92
C GLU A 313 12.55 -19.64 19.06
N GLY A 314 11.83 -20.22 18.09
CA GLY A 314 10.36 -20.21 18.05
C GLY A 314 9.74 -19.02 17.31
N ASP A 315 10.51 -18.02 16.87
CA ASP A 315 9.94 -16.89 16.13
C ASP A 315 9.53 -17.22 14.70
N ILE A 316 10.27 -18.12 14.06
CA ILE A 316 10.02 -18.60 12.70
C ILE A 316 9.85 -20.12 12.75
N ASP A 317 8.75 -20.60 12.21
CA ASP A 317 8.49 -22.05 12.11
C ASP A 317 9.56 -22.74 11.25
N ALA A 318 9.90 -23.97 11.64
CA ALA A 318 10.96 -24.75 10.97
C ALA A 318 10.68 -24.98 9.47
N GLU A 319 9.40 -24.99 9.07
CA GLU A 319 8.96 -25.11 7.68
C GLU A 319 9.37 -23.90 6.82
N HIS A 320 9.35 -22.69 7.39
CA HIS A 320 9.66 -21.45 6.68
C HIS A 320 11.13 -21.01 6.83
N ALA A 321 11.85 -21.59 7.79
CA ALA A 321 13.21 -21.19 8.16
C ALA A 321 14.19 -21.14 6.97
N GLU A 322 14.26 -22.20 6.15
CA GLU A 322 15.26 -22.24 5.07
C GLU A 322 14.91 -21.33 3.90
N ALA A 323 13.63 -21.27 3.52
CA ALA A 323 13.14 -20.35 2.50
C ALA A 323 13.43 -18.88 2.90
N LEU A 324 13.17 -18.52 4.15
CA LEU A 324 13.47 -17.18 4.67
C LEU A 324 14.98 -16.88 4.65
N ARG A 325 15.86 -17.82 5.02
CA ARG A 325 17.32 -17.62 4.92
C ARG A 325 17.76 -17.40 3.48
N GLN A 326 17.22 -18.18 2.55
CA GLN A 326 17.59 -18.08 1.14
C GLN A 326 17.16 -16.73 0.56
N SER A 327 15.91 -16.30 0.82
CA SER A 327 15.43 -14.99 0.38
C SER A 327 16.25 -13.86 1.03
N LEU A 328 16.42 -13.83 2.36
CA LEU A 328 17.22 -12.78 3.01
C LEU A 328 18.67 -12.69 2.50
N ARG A 329 19.34 -13.81 2.22
CA ARG A 329 20.67 -13.80 1.60
C ARG A 329 20.62 -13.26 0.18
N SER A 330 19.64 -13.71 -0.60
CA SER A 330 19.43 -13.28 -1.98
C SER A 330 19.08 -11.80 -2.08
N THR A 331 18.36 -11.22 -1.12
CA THR A 331 17.96 -9.80 -1.08
C THR A 331 19.06 -8.91 -0.54
N THR A 332 19.76 -9.32 0.52
CA THR A 332 20.80 -8.48 1.15
C THR A 332 22.20 -8.64 0.53
N GLY A 333 22.44 -9.73 -0.21
CA GLY A 333 23.78 -10.09 -0.69
C GLY A 333 24.66 -10.78 0.36
N ALA A 334 24.08 -11.21 1.49
CA ALA A 334 24.82 -11.81 2.60
C ALA A 334 25.57 -13.09 2.17
N GLY A 335 26.87 -13.16 2.51
CA GLY A 335 27.79 -14.23 2.08
C GLY A 335 28.59 -13.87 0.82
N GLU A 336 28.21 -12.81 0.10
CA GLU A 336 28.90 -12.31 -1.08
C GLU A 336 29.37 -10.86 -0.85
N ALA A 337 30.62 -10.69 -0.41
CA ALA A 337 31.15 -9.40 0.05
C ALA A 337 30.87 -8.22 -0.90
N ALA A 338 31.01 -8.42 -2.22
CA ALA A 338 30.76 -7.36 -3.19
C ALA A 338 29.28 -6.94 -3.29
N LEU A 339 28.34 -7.91 -3.26
CA LEU A 339 26.90 -7.62 -3.31
C LEU A 339 26.41 -7.01 -1.99
N TRP A 340 26.94 -7.50 -0.88
CA TRP A 340 26.66 -6.94 0.43
C TRP A 340 27.10 -5.48 0.52
N ASP A 341 28.33 -5.18 0.09
CA ASP A 341 28.87 -3.82 0.08
C ASP A 341 28.02 -2.88 -0.77
N GLU A 342 27.58 -3.34 -1.96
CA GLU A 342 26.71 -2.56 -2.85
C GLU A 342 25.34 -2.27 -2.23
N ARG A 343 24.67 -3.29 -1.69
CA ARG A 343 23.27 -3.18 -1.25
C ARG A 343 23.09 -2.56 0.12
N MET A 344 24.06 -2.75 1.02
CA MET A 344 23.98 -2.21 2.37
C MET A 344 24.64 -0.83 2.50
N ALA A 345 25.25 -0.29 1.43
CA ALA A 345 25.89 1.02 1.43
C ALA A 345 24.94 2.15 1.86
N GLU A 346 23.67 2.09 1.45
CA GLU A 346 22.67 3.11 1.76
C GLU A 346 22.22 3.10 3.23
N LEU A 347 22.43 1.99 3.94
CA LEU A 347 22.08 1.84 5.35
C LEU A 347 23.22 2.26 6.29
N ALA A 348 24.38 2.62 5.76
CA ALA A 348 25.50 3.08 6.57
C ALA A 348 25.20 4.47 7.16
N PRO A 349 25.43 4.69 8.48
CA PRO A 349 25.27 6.00 9.08
C PRO A 349 26.15 7.06 8.39
N GLU A 350 25.68 8.30 8.36
CA GLU A 350 26.40 9.38 7.70
C GLU A 350 27.82 9.54 8.26
N GLY A 351 28.80 9.66 7.37
CA GLY A 351 30.21 9.77 7.72
C GLY A 351 30.93 8.43 7.97
N TRP A 352 30.23 7.29 7.88
CA TRP A 352 30.88 5.98 7.93
C TRP A 352 31.40 5.53 6.56
N ALA A 353 32.57 4.90 6.54
CA ALA A 353 33.18 4.36 5.32
C ALA A 353 33.01 2.83 5.28
N GLY A 354 32.16 2.35 4.37
CA GLY A 354 31.92 0.92 4.11
C GLY A 354 30.54 0.44 4.58
N ALA A 355 30.19 -0.78 4.19
CA ALA A 355 28.93 -1.40 4.59
C ALA A 355 28.97 -1.88 6.05
N PRO A 356 27.80 -1.95 6.72
CA PRO A 356 27.70 -2.57 8.04
C PRO A 356 28.08 -4.06 8.00
N VAL A 357 28.54 -4.63 9.11
CA VAL A 357 28.85 -6.07 9.19
C VAL A 357 27.61 -6.92 9.51
N ALA A 358 26.52 -6.29 9.99
CA ALA A 358 25.22 -6.92 10.17
C ALA A 358 24.07 -5.91 10.07
N VAL A 359 22.88 -6.38 9.68
CA VAL A 359 21.63 -5.62 9.67
C VAL A 359 20.56 -6.38 10.44
N ARG A 360 19.74 -5.67 11.21
CA ARG A 360 18.53 -6.18 11.85
C ARG A 360 17.33 -5.71 11.04
N MET A 361 16.43 -6.64 10.75
CA MET A 361 15.25 -6.42 9.94
C MET A 361 14.02 -6.97 10.65
N GLN A 362 12.86 -6.41 10.35
CA GLN A 362 11.57 -6.98 10.75
C GLN A 362 10.97 -7.76 9.59
N VAL A 363 10.54 -8.99 9.85
CA VAL A 363 9.89 -9.88 8.88
C VAL A 363 8.46 -10.12 9.29
N MET A 364 7.49 -9.82 8.41
CA MET A 364 6.08 -10.07 8.69
C MET A 364 5.75 -11.56 8.62
N LYS A 365 5.45 -12.19 9.77
CA LYS A 365 5.18 -13.63 9.89
C LYS A 365 4.02 -14.09 8.99
N GLN A 366 3.03 -13.23 8.76
CA GLN A 366 1.87 -13.54 7.92
C GLN A 366 2.25 -13.78 6.45
N LEU A 367 3.26 -13.09 5.93
CA LEU A 367 3.69 -13.22 4.53
C LEU A 367 4.51 -14.50 4.30
N LEU A 368 5.17 -15.03 5.33
CA LEU A 368 5.90 -16.31 5.26
C LEU A 368 5.00 -17.48 4.83
N SER A 369 3.75 -17.49 5.30
CA SER A 369 2.80 -18.54 4.97
C SER A 369 1.89 -18.17 3.80
N ALA A 370 1.47 -16.90 3.69
CA ALA A 370 0.46 -16.49 2.72
C ALA A 370 1.01 -16.20 1.32
N ALA A 371 2.24 -15.68 1.21
CA ALA A 371 2.81 -15.26 -0.06
C ALA A 371 4.36 -15.32 -0.06
N PRO A 372 4.96 -16.51 -0.14
CA PRO A 372 6.42 -16.68 -0.11
C PRO A 372 7.16 -15.90 -1.21
N GLY A 373 6.53 -15.73 -2.38
CA GLY A 373 7.09 -14.95 -3.49
C GLY A 373 7.13 -13.43 -3.26
N MET A 374 6.45 -12.92 -2.23
CA MET A 374 6.48 -11.50 -1.85
C MET A 374 7.41 -11.23 -0.66
N LEU A 375 8.20 -12.22 -0.23
CA LEU A 375 9.07 -12.07 0.92
C LEU A 375 10.10 -10.95 0.76
N ASP A 376 10.63 -10.77 -0.46
CA ASP A 376 11.58 -9.70 -0.78
C ASP A 376 11.02 -8.29 -0.54
N GLN A 377 9.70 -8.12 -0.48
CA GLN A 377 9.02 -6.85 -0.20
C GLN A 377 8.57 -6.71 1.27
N SER A 378 8.79 -7.75 2.09
CA SER A 378 8.27 -7.83 3.46
C SER A 378 9.26 -7.41 4.55
N TYR A 379 10.45 -6.94 4.15
CA TYR A 379 11.55 -6.67 5.06
C TYR A 379 11.74 -5.17 5.28
N ALA A 380 11.74 -4.75 6.54
CA ALA A 380 12.09 -3.39 6.93
C ALA A 380 13.39 -3.42 7.75
N PRO A 381 14.51 -2.85 7.27
CA PRO A 381 15.70 -2.63 8.08
C PRO A 381 15.38 -1.73 9.27
N THR A 382 15.77 -2.12 10.49
CA THR A 382 15.51 -1.35 11.72
C THR A 382 16.78 -0.94 12.45
N ALA A 383 17.89 -1.65 12.22
CA ALA A 383 19.18 -1.29 12.82
C ALA A 383 20.33 -1.89 12.02
N VAL A 384 21.51 -1.28 12.11
CA VAL A 384 22.75 -1.80 11.53
C VAL A 384 23.83 -1.91 12.60
N SER A 385 24.76 -2.83 12.42
CA SER A 385 25.96 -2.96 13.26
C SER A 385 27.20 -2.90 12.39
N LEU A 386 28.18 -2.09 12.83
CA LEU A 386 29.43 -1.85 12.12
C LEU A 386 30.58 -2.72 12.62
N ASP A 387 30.47 -3.23 13.84
CA ASP A 387 31.46 -4.07 14.51
C ASP A 387 30.91 -5.42 15.00
N GLY A 388 29.63 -5.69 14.75
CA GLY A 388 28.92 -6.89 15.18
C GLY A 388 28.52 -6.88 16.65
N VAL A 389 28.76 -5.78 17.37
CA VAL A 389 28.53 -5.65 18.81
C VAL A 389 27.59 -4.48 19.10
N ASN A 390 27.88 -3.32 18.54
CA ASN A 390 27.11 -2.09 18.71
C ASN A 390 26.10 -1.94 17.59
N TRP A 391 24.86 -1.58 17.95
CA TRP A 391 23.75 -1.41 17.02
C TRP A 391 23.36 0.06 16.95
N VAL A 392 23.25 0.58 15.72
CA VAL A 392 22.71 1.89 15.41
C VAL A 392 21.32 1.67 14.85
N ASN A 393 20.29 2.20 15.51
CA ASN A 393 18.93 2.13 15.00
C ASN A 393 18.85 2.97 13.72
N LEU A 394 18.20 2.40 12.71
CA LEU A 394 17.78 3.15 11.55
C LEU A 394 16.45 3.78 11.92
N ASP A 395 16.32 5.09 11.74
CA ASP A 395 15.01 5.71 11.85
C ASP A 395 14.07 4.99 10.89
N PRO A 396 12.84 4.65 11.32
CA PRO A 396 11.89 4.01 10.43
C PRO A 396 11.75 4.91 9.20
N LEU A 397 12.06 4.34 8.03
CA LEU A 397 11.92 4.98 6.70
C LEU A 397 10.49 5.48 6.42
N PHE A 398 9.54 5.21 7.31
CA PHE A 398 8.26 5.89 7.45
C PHE A 398 8.45 7.05 8.43
N GLY A 399 8.73 8.24 7.91
CA GLY A 399 9.00 9.46 8.68
C GLY A 399 7.87 9.92 9.60
N LEU A 400 7.64 9.18 10.69
CA LEU A 400 7.08 9.69 11.93
C LEU A 400 8.26 10.19 12.76
N GLY A 401 8.93 11.23 12.25
CA GLY A 401 9.81 12.01 13.10
C GLY A 401 8.91 12.71 14.11
N ASP A 402 8.99 12.32 15.37
CA ASP A 402 8.62 13.21 16.47
C ASP A 402 9.60 14.38 16.40
N ASP A 403 9.31 15.36 15.55
CA ASP A 403 9.80 16.73 15.69
C ASP A 403 9.08 17.37 16.90
N GLU A 404 9.13 16.71 18.07
CA GLU A 404 8.71 17.31 19.33
C GLU A 404 9.95 17.92 20.01
N ASP A 405 9.97 19.25 19.94
CA ASP A 405 10.51 20.16 20.96
C ASP A 405 12.04 20.26 21.15
N GLU A 406 12.70 20.97 20.23
CA GLU A 406 13.82 21.86 20.57
C GLU A 406 13.41 23.35 20.51
N GLU A 407 12.28 23.72 21.13
CA GLU A 407 12.00 25.11 21.54
C GLU A 407 11.78 25.17 23.06
N GLU A 408 12.85 25.23 23.86
CA GLU A 408 12.91 26.07 25.08
C GLU A 408 14.24 25.88 25.84
N ASN A 409 15.17 26.83 25.67
CA ASN A 409 15.90 27.44 26.79
C ASN A 409 16.86 28.54 26.29
N ASP A 410 16.32 29.70 25.92
CA ASP A 410 17.14 30.92 25.96
C ASP A 410 16.32 32.17 26.37
N LEU A 411 15.60 32.08 27.49
CA LEU A 411 15.05 33.25 28.17
C LEU A 411 15.07 33.05 29.69
N THR A 412 16.19 33.38 30.34
CA THR A 412 16.19 34.16 31.61
C THR A 412 17.61 34.46 32.07
N GLY A 413 18.02 35.73 31.96
CA GLY A 413 19.32 36.17 32.49
C GLY A 413 19.53 37.68 32.54
N GLY A 414 18.46 38.47 32.55
CA GLY A 414 18.52 39.94 32.67
C GLY A 414 18.24 40.45 34.08
N THR A 415 19.29 40.96 34.73
CA THR A 415 19.34 42.05 35.74
C THR A 415 18.84 41.84 37.17
N HIS A 416 19.75 42.00 38.15
CA HIS A 416 19.77 43.12 39.14
C HIS A 416 20.97 43.01 40.09
N GLY A 417 21.72 44.11 40.27
CA GLY A 417 22.83 44.25 41.22
C GLY A 417 23.90 45.23 40.77
#